data_AF-A0A392NAQ6-F1
#
_entry.id   AF-A0A392NAQ6-F1
#
_cell.length_a   1.000
_cell.length_b   1.000
_cell.length_c   1.000
_cell.angle_alpha   90.00
_cell.angle_beta   90.00
_cell.angle_gamma   90.00
#
_symmetry.space_group_name_H-M   'P 1'
#
loop_
_entity.id
_entity.type
_entity.pdbx_description
1 polymer ?
#
loop_
_entity_poly.entity_id
_entity_poly.type
_entity_poly.pdbx_seq_one_letter_code
_entity_poly.pdbx_strand_id
1 'polypeptide(L)'
;MDLSGQVKQFSWLESTQSWNLFWSRPIGQCEVYAFCGAFGSCNENSKPACNCLNGYEPKLKSDWDLGDYSHGCVKRNKFQCEVSSNPSSGAKDRFLSISSLALPEDAKHVVEAGLVDECESTCLSNCSCTAYAYNSSGCFIWKGELLNLKQISQDDSNGQTLFLKLAASEFSDSKSNKGITTIGIVSGAVGGSIVVLLVFVLIVVIRRRKRLAGARTSVGGSLIAFAYRDLQNATKNFSDKLGGGGFGSVFKGTLPDSSGVAVKKLESISQGEKQFRTEVSTIGTVQHVNLVRLRGFCSEGDKKLLVYDYMPNGSLDS
;
A
#
# COMPACT_ATOMS: atom_id res chain seq x y z
N MET A 1 34.61 4.54 32.97
CA MET A 1 34.61 4.25 31.52
C MET A 1 35.63 3.15 31.30
N ASP A 2 35.27 2.10 30.55
CA ASP A 2 36.18 0.99 30.28
C ASP A 2 36.96 1.18 28.97
N LEU A 3 37.78 0.18 28.59
CA LEU A 3 38.60 0.23 27.37
C LEU A 3 37.77 0.27 26.07
N SER A 4 36.47 -0.06 26.12
CA SER A 4 35.56 0.06 24.97
C SER A 4 34.94 1.47 24.83
N GLY A 5 35.24 2.38 25.77
CA GLY A 5 34.62 3.71 25.82
C GLY A 5 33.23 3.71 26.45
N GLN A 6 32.77 2.57 26.98
CA GLN A 6 31.46 2.48 27.63
C GLN A 6 31.56 2.96 29.08
N VAL A 7 30.65 3.84 29.49
CA VAL A 7 30.47 4.19 30.90
C VAL A 7 29.67 3.07 31.55
N LYS A 8 30.20 2.50 32.64
CA LYS A 8 29.57 1.39 33.38
C LYS A 8 29.54 1.74 34.85
N GLN A 9 28.41 1.49 35.51
CA GLN A 9 28.29 1.51 36.96
C GLN A 9 28.13 0.09 37.47
N PHE A 10 28.98 -0.29 38.42
CA PHE A 10 28.91 -1.57 39.10
C PHE A 10 28.52 -1.38 40.56
N SER A 11 27.74 -2.31 41.09
CA SER A 11 27.40 -2.40 42.51
C SER A 11 27.90 -3.73 43.04
N TRP A 12 28.59 -3.71 44.18
CA TRP A 12 29.04 -4.93 44.84
C TRP A 12 27.85 -5.64 45.50
N LEU A 13 27.67 -6.92 45.20
CA LEU A 13 26.64 -7.76 45.81
C LEU A 13 27.29 -8.74 46.80
N GLU A 14 27.04 -8.52 48.09
CA GLU A 14 27.58 -9.37 49.15
C GLU A 14 27.04 -10.80 49.11
N SER A 15 25.79 -11.00 48.68
CA SER A 15 25.17 -12.32 48.61
C SER A 15 25.86 -13.26 47.63
N THR A 16 26.41 -12.72 46.53
CA THR A 16 27.08 -13.48 45.47
C THR A 16 28.59 -13.22 45.42
N GLN A 17 29.12 -12.38 46.32
CA GLN A 17 30.53 -11.94 46.35
C GLN A 17 31.03 -11.51 44.96
N SER A 18 30.21 -10.72 44.26
CA SER A 18 30.50 -10.35 42.87
C SER A 18 30.05 -8.93 42.54
N TRP A 19 30.73 -8.33 41.55
CA TRP A 19 30.33 -7.05 40.96
C TRP A 19 29.16 -7.26 40.01
N ASN A 20 28.03 -6.64 40.31
CA ASN A 20 26.87 -6.60 39.43
C ASN A 20 26.88 -5.32 38.60
N LEU A 21 26.81 -5.45 37.27
CA LEU A 21 26.63 -4.31 36.38
C LEU A 21 25.22 -3.74 36.59
N PHE A 22 25.14 -2.52 37.11
CA PHE A 22 23.86 -1.85 37.39
C PHE A 22 23.32 -1.12 36.15
N TRP A 23 24.18 -0.37 35.45
CA TRP A 23 23.86 0.20 34.13
C TRP A 23 25.12 0.46 33.31
N SER A 24 24.92 0.66 32.00
CA SER A 24 25.98 1.10 31.09
C SER A 24 25.45 2.01 29.98
N ARG A 25 26.30 2.86 29.40
CA ARG A 25 25.98 3.74 28.27
C ARG A 25 27.18 3.87 27.32
N PRO A 26 26.96 3.90 25.99
CA PRO A 26 25.70 3.61 25.27
C PRO A 26 25.32 2.11 25.36
N ILE A 27 24.03 1.78 25.46
CA ILE A 27 23.54 0.38 25.57
C ILE A 27 23.58 -0.34 24.23
N GLY A 28 23.31 0.39 23.15
CA GLY A 28 23.23 -0.11 21.79
C GLY A 28 23.92 0.81 20.79
N GLN A 29 24.03 0.35 19.55
CA GLN A 29 24.72 1.08 18.48
C GLN A 29 24.03 2.40 18.16
N CYS A 30 22.70 2.47 18.22
CA CYS A 30 21.95 3.68 17.92
C CYS A 30 22.02 4.75 19.02
N GLU A 31 22.61 4.45 20.18
CA GLU A 31 22.91 5.44 21.21
C GLU A 31 24.29 6.08 21.02
N VAL A 32 25.11 5.54 20.10
CA VAL A 32 26.39 6.14 19.73
C VAL A 32 26.13 7.39 18.90
N TYR A 33 26.73 8.51 19.31
CA TYR A 33 26.61 9.78 18.61
C TYR A 33 27.03 9.64 17.14
N ALA A 34 26.17 10.12 16.24
CA ALA A 34 26.30 10.13 14.80
C ALA A 34 26.58 8.75 14.18
N PHE A 35 26.10 7.66 14.79
CA PHE A 35 26.35 6.29 14.29
C PHE A 35 26.00 6.08 12.81
N CYS A 36 24.86 6.62 12.35
CA CYS A 36 24.44 6.54 10.94
C CYS A 36 24.85 7.74 10.07
N GLY A 37 25.66 8.64 10.62
CA GLY A 37 26.06 9.89 9.96
C GLY A 37 24.89 10.87 9.71
N ALA A 38 25.19 11.93 8.95
CA ALA A 38 24.20 12.96 8.59
C ALA A 38 23.07 12.38 7.73
N PHE A 39 21.83 12.76 8.02
CA PHE A 39 20.61 12.34 7.31
C PHE A 39 20.41 10.82 7.21
N GLY A 40 21.07 10.05 8.10
CA GLY A 40 20.81 8.63 8.32
C GLY A 40 19.96 8.41 9.56
N SER A 41 19.01 7.48 9.50
CA SER A 41 18.25 7.02 10.66
C SER A 41 18.73 5.65 11.12
N CYS A 42 18.80 5.49 12.45
CA CYS A 42 19.25 4.26 13.10
C CYS A 42 18.06 3.46 13.63
N ASN A 43 18.01 2.17 13.32
CA ASN A 43 17.01 1.23 13.81
C ASN A 43 17.69 -0.07 14.26
N GLU A 44 17.72 -0.29 15.57
CA GLU A 44 18.35 -1.44 16.23
C GLU A 44 17.75 -2.78 15.82
N ASN A 45 16.49 -2.78 15.36
CA ASN A 45 15.78 -3.99 14.95
C ASN A 45 15.95 -4.34 13.46
N SER A 46 16.65 -3.48 12.70
CA SER A 46 16.83 -3.65 11.26
C SER A 46 18.26 -4.05 10.88
N LYS A 47 18.41 -4.71 9.74
CA LYS A 47 19.71 -5.05 9.13
C LYS A 47 19.71 -4.60 7.66
N PRO A 48 20.55 -3.65 7.25
CA PRO A 48 21.49 -2.87 8.07
C PRO A 48 20.77 -1.96 9.08
N ALA A 49 21.43 -1.63 10.19
CA ALA A 49 20.85 -0.78 11.24
C ALA A 49 20.65 0.68 10.79
N CYS A 50 21.44 1.13 9.82
CA CYS A 50 21.38 2.49 9.30
C CYS A 50 20.72 2.55 7.93
N ASN A 51 19.81 3.50 7.75
CA ASN A 51 19.14 3.76 6.48
C ASN A 51 19.17 5.27 6.19
N CYS A 52 19.39 5.65 4.93
CA CYS A 52 19.22 7.04 4.53
C CYS A 52 17.74 7.43 4.59
N LEU A 53 17.46 8.68 4.96
CA LEU A 53 16.12 9.23 4.87
C LEU A 53 15.62 9.22 3.41
N ASN A 54 14.30 9.17 3.23
CA ASN A 54 13.69 9.28 1.91
C ASN A 54 14.11 10.58 1.21
N GLY A 55 14.47 10.51 -0.07
CA GLY A 55 15.04 11.64 -0.83
C GLY A 55 16.55 11.84 -0.64
N TYR A 56 17.20 10.99 0.16
CA TYR A 56 18.65 10.98 0.38
C TYR A 56 19.28 9.67 -0.11
N GLU A 57 20.58 9.69 -0.32
CA GLU A 57 21.40 8.55 -0.73
C GLU A 57 22.77 8.57 -0.04
N PRO A 58 23.45 7.42 0.12
CA PRO A 58 24.75 7.36 0.77
C PRO A 58 25.76 8.27 0.06
N LYS A 59 26.51 9.07 0.83
CA LYS A 59 27.54 9.95 0.26
C LYS A 59 28.65 9.15 -0.43
N LEU A 60 29.03 8.02 0.16
CA LEU A 60 29.97 7.05 -0.40
C LEU A 60 29.35 5.66 -0.33
N LYS A 61 28.92 5.14 -1.47
CA LYS A 61 28.20 3.86 -1.55
C LYS A 61 29.07 2.66 -1.18
N SER A 62 30.36 2.69 -1.54
CA SER A 62 31.32 1.63 -1.21
C SER A 62 31.42 1.38 0.29
N ASP A 63 31.50 2.46 1.06
CA ASP A 63 31.73 2.42 2.50
C ASP A 63 30.43 2.03 3.21
N TRP A 64 29.31 2.60 2.74
CA TRP A 64 27.98 2.25 3.22
C TRP A 64 27.66 0.75 3.07
N ASP A 65 28.04 0.16 1.94
CA ASP A 65 27.83 -1.28 1.68
C ASP A 65 28.72 -2.18 2.56
N LEU A 66 29.82 -1.64 3.08
CA LEU A 66 30.70 -2.30 4.06
C LEU A 66 30.27 -2.02 5.51
N GLY A 67 29.21 -1.25 5.73
CA GLY A 67 28.71 -0.90 7.05
C GLY A 67 29.40 0.29 7.70
N ASP A 68 30.18 1.07 6.94
CA ASP A 68 30.73 2.35 7.38
C ASP A 68 29.76 3.48 6.97
N TYR A 69 29.05 4.01 7.97
CA TYR A 69 28.05 5.05 7.79
C TYR A 69 28.58 6.45 8.16
N SER A 70 29.86 6.59 8.48
CA SER A 70 30.47 7.83 9.00
C SER A 70 30.30 9.02 8.05
N HIS A 71 30.28 8.76 6.74
CA HIS A 71 30.06 9.77 5.71
C HIS A 71 28.59 10.22 5.54
N GLY A 72 27.65 9.49 6.15
CA GLY A 72 26.22 9.80 6.11
C GLY A 72 25.61 9.75 4.71
N CYS A 73 24.52 10.48 4.57
CA CYS A 73 23.71 10.58 3.37
C CYS A 73 23.67 12.02 2.85
N VAL A 74 23.49 12.16 1.54
CA VAL A 74 23.32 13.43 0.84
C VAL A 74 21.98 13.43 0.11
N LYS A 75 21.38 14.61 -0.06
CA LYS A 75 20.13 14.75 -0.82
C LYS A 75 20.36 14.40 -2.29
N ARG A 76 19.41 13.70 -2.89
CA ARG A 76 19.45 13.34 -4.33
C ARG A 76 19.23 14.57 -5.21
N ASN A 77 18.27 15.39 -4.83
CA ASN A 77 17.90 16.61 -5.55
C ASN A 77 18.16 17.86 -4.70
N LYS A 78 18.55 18.94 -5.37
CA LYS A 78 18.77 20.25 -4.73
C LYS A 78 17.44 20.95 -4.44
N PHE A 79 17.44 21.79 -3.41
CA PHE A 79 16.28 22.61 -3.07
C PHE A 79 16.05 23.70 -4.11
N GLN A 80 14.82 24.17 -4.23
CA GLN A 80 14.47 25.22 -5.19
C GLN A 80 15.33 26.49 -5.00
N CYS A 81 15.54 26.90 -3.75
CA CYS A 81 16.34 28.07 -3.39
C CYS A 81 17.85 27.93 -3.71
N GLU A 82 18.34 26.71 -3.93
CA GLU A 82 19.73 26.45 -4.33
C GLU A 82 19.91 26.43 -5.85
N VAL A 83 18.82 26.24 -6.60
CA VAL A 83 18.82 26.17 -8.06
C VAL A 83 18.52 27.54 -8.67
N SER A 84 17.64 28.33 -8.07
CA SER A 84 17.26 29.65 -8.57
C SER A 84 17.23 30.71 -7.47
N SER A 85 17.91 31.84 -7.68
CA SER A 85 17.89 33.02 -6.82
C SER A 85 16.55 33.78 -6.82
N ASN A 86 15.66 33.48 -7.78
CA ASN A 86 14.28 33.96 -7.84
C ASN A 86 13.30 32.77 -7.64
N PRO A 87 12.80 32.52 -6.42
CA PRO A 87 11.98 31.35 -6.08
C PRO A 87 10.56 31.35 -6.65
N SER A 88 10.17 32.38 -7.40
CA SER A 88 8.78 32.66 -7.76
C SER A 88 8.25 31.90 -8.98
N SER A 89 9.11 31.23 -9.77
CA SER A 89 8.70 30.55 -11.01
C SER A 89 8.88 29.02 -11.02
N GLY A 90 9.33 28.42 -9.91
CA GLY A 90 9.56 26.97 -9.79
C GLY A 90 8.57 26.28 -8.87
N ALA A 91 8.47 24.95 -8.97
CA ALA A 91 7.71 24.15 -8.02
C ALA A 91 8.33 24.26 -6.62
N LYS A 92 7.51 24.54 -5.62
CA LYS A 92 7.95 24.75 -4.23
C LYS A 92 8.36 23.43 -3.59
N ASP A 93 9.45 23.46 -2.82
CA ASP A 93 9.86 22.36 -1.94
C ASP A 93 8.72 21.99 -0.99
N ARG A 94 8.67 20.73 -0.57
CA ARG A 94 7.58 20.19 0.27
C ARG A 94 8.15 19.34 1.40
N PHE A 95 7.30 18.94 2.33
CA PHE A 95 7.71 18.11 3.47
C PHE A 95 7.17 16.69 3.36
N LEU A 96 8.00 15.76 3.81
CA LEU A 96 7.63 14.37 4.06
C LEU A 96 7.53 14.15 5.57
N SER A 97 6.39 13.63 6.04
CA SER A 97 6.21 13.24 7.43
C SER A 97 6.87 11.89 7.70
N ILE A 98 7.68 11.83 8.75
CA ILE A 98 8.31 10.61 9.24
C ILE A 98 7.96 10.47 10.73
N SER A 99 7.18 9.44 11.04
CA SER A 99 6.67 9.20 12.39
C SER A 99 7.55 8.23 13.18
N SER A 100 7.32 8.18 14.49
CA SER A 100 7.98 7.25 15.42
C SER A 100 9.50 7.45 15.47
N LEU A 101 9.95 8.70 15.51
CA LEU A 101 11.36 9.05 15.63
C LEU A 101 11.69 9.58 17.03
N ALA A 102 12.88 9.25 17.51
CA ALA A 102 13.59 10.07 18.49
C ALA A 102 14.26 11.21 17.71
N LEU A 103 13.89 12.44 18.03
CA LEU A 103 14.38 13.62 17.31
C LEU A 103 15.71 14.11 17.90
N PRO A 104 16.55 14.79 17.09
CA PRO A 104 17.82 15.33 17.56
C PRO A 104 17.61 16.47 18.56
N GLU A 105 18.46 16.58 19.58
CA GLU A 105 18.31 17.58 20.65
C GLU A 105 18.67 19.02 20.23
N ASP A 106 19.36 19.20 19.11
CA ASP A 106 19.91 20.49 18.64
C ASP A 106 18.89 21.37 17.89
N ALA A 107 17.60 21.08 18.07
CA ALA A 107 16.53 21.85 17.46
C ALA A 107 16.48 23.28 18.01
N LYS A 108 16.27 24.27 17.14
CA LYS A 108 15.94 25.63 17.60
C LYS A 108 14.45 25.69 17.89
N HIS A 109 14.10 26.02 19.13
CA HIS A 109 12.73 26.36 19.50
C HIS A 109 12.41 27.76 18.96
N VAL A 110 11.34 27.88 18.16
CA VAL A 110 11.04 29.10 17.41
C VAL A 110 9.78 29.81 17.92
N VAL A 111 8.79 29.08 18.42
CA VAL A 111 7.48 29.63 18.82
C VAL A 111 6.87 28.82 19.97
N GLU A 112 6.20 29.50 20.92
CA GLU A 112 5.34 28.87 21.94
C GLU A 112 4.05 28.26 21.35
N ALA A 113 3.41 27.35 22.10
CA ALA A 113 2.27 26.55 21.65
C ALA A 113 1.08 27.40 21.16
N GLY A 114 0.67 27.26 19.89
CA GLY A 114 -0.57 27.87 19.37
C GLY A 114 -0.68 28.10 17.86
N LEU A 115 0.42 28.07 17.09
CA LEU A 115 0.42 28.39 15.64
C LEU A 115 1.10 27.28 14.82
N VAL A 116 0.34 26.22 14.51
CA VAL A 116 0.84 25.03 13.77
C VAL A 116 1.29 25.37 12.34
N ASP A 117 0.58 26.29 11.66
CA ASP A 117 0.85 26.66 10.26
C ASP A 117 2.08 27.57 10.08
N GLU A 118 2.68 28.05 11.17
CA GLU A 118 3.84 28.95 11.14
C GLU A 118 5.18 28.18 11.02
N CYS A 119 5.27 26.95 11.53
CA CYS A 119 6.49 26.13 11.42
C CYS A 119 6.88 25.85 9.97
N GLU A 120 5.89 25.41 9.19
CA GLU A 120 6.10 25.00 7.81
C GLU A 120 6.53 26.21 6.98
N SER A 121 5.80 27.31 7.06
CA SER A 121 6.09 28.54 6.34
C SER A 121 7.43 29.17 6.74
N THR A 122 7.79 29.13 8.04
CA THR A 122 9.09 29.57 8.54
C THR A 122 10.24 28.71 7.99
N CYS A 123 10.05 27.39 7.93
CA CYS A 123 11.06 26.49 7.36
C CYS A 123 11.15 26.60 5.82
N LEU A 124 10.03 26.80 5.13
CA LEU A 124 10.03 27.00 3.67
C LEU A 124 10.76 28.28 3.27
N SER A 125 10.53 29.37 4.00
CA SER A 125 11.18 30.66 3.74
C SER A 125 12.68 30.67 4.06
N ASN A 126 13.15 29.73 4.89
CA ASN A 126 14.57 29.59 5.22
C ASN A 126 15.24 28.47 4.39
N CYS A 127 16.15 28.84 3.48
CA CYS A 127 16.83 27.87 2.62
C CYS A 127 17.73 26.88 3.38
N SER A 128 18.25 27.27 4.55
CA SER A 128 19.08 26.40 5.39
C SER A 128 18.25 25.47 6.28
N CYS A 129 16.93 25.65 6.36
CA CYS A 129 16.06 24.76 7.10
C CYS A 129 15.96 23.40 6.41
N THR A 130 16.13 22.33 7.18
CA THR A 130 16.10 20.95 6.67
C THR A 130 14.93 20.14 7.18
N ALA A 131 14.45 20.42 8.40
CA ALA A 131 13.25 19.80 8.93
C ALA A 131 12.61 20.66 10.03
N TYR A 132 11.36 20.36 10.32
CA TYR A 132 10.69 20.86 11.51
C TYR A 132 9.88 19.77 12.20
N ALA A 133 9.53 20.01 13.44
CA ALA A 133 8.59 19.22 14.21
C ALA A 133 7.80 20.19 15.08
N TYR A 134 6.62 19.77 15.50
CA TYR A 134 5.82 20.53 16.44
C TYR A 134 5.11 19.59 17.39
N ASN A 135 4.87 20.06 18.60
CA ASN A 135 4.13 19.35 19.62
C ASN A 135 3.36 20.38 20.48
N SER A 136 2.86 19.95 21.63
CA SER A 136 2.17 20.82 22.59
C SER A 136 3.05 21.90 23.23
N SER A 137 4.39 21.81 23.14
CA SER A 137 5.32 22.82 23.65
C SER A 137 5.82 23.80 22.58
N GLY A 138 5.42 23.62 21.32
CA GLY A 138 5.65 24.60 20.26
C GLY A 138 6.38 24.05 19.04
N CYS A 139 7.09 24.94 18.37
CA CYS A 139 7.74 24.70 17.08
C CYS A 139 9.25 24.46 17.20
N PHE A 140 9.75 23.39 16.59
CA PHE A 140 11.15 23.01 16.57
C PHE A 140 11.64 22.98 15.12
N ILE A 141 12.70 23.73 14.83
CA ILE A 141 13.26 23.84 13.48
C ILE A 141 14.74 23.45 13.49
N TRP A 142 15.11 22.55 12.59
CA TRP A 142 16.50 22.15 12.33
C TRP A 142 17.05 22.87 11.10
N LYS A 143 18.32 23.25 11.18
CA LYS A 143 19.07 23.89 10.10
C LYS A 143 20.36 23.13 9.85
N GLY A 144 20.68 22.87 8.59
CA GLY A 144 21.86 22.08 8.23
C GLY A 144 21.66 20.57 8.42
N GLU A 145 22.72 19.87 8.79
CA GLU A 145 22.73 18.41 8.88
C GLU A 145 21.87 17.89 10.03
N LEU A 146 21.13 16.81 9.79
CA LEU A 146 20.39 16.09 10.83
C LEU A 146 21.22 14.89 11.31
N LEU A 147 21.51 14.82 12.61
CA LEU A 147 22.29 13.75 13.23
C LEU A 147 21.47 13.05 14.31
N ASN A 148 21.84 11.82 14.69
CA ASN A 148 21.24 11.07 15.80
C ASN A 148 19.74 10.77 15.66
N LEU A 149 19.24 10.64 14.42
CA LEU A 149 17.86 10.18 14.21
C LEU A 149 17.75 8.70 14.55
N LYS A 150 16.87 8.35 15.49
CA LYS A 150 16.58 6.96 15.85
C LYS A 150 15.13 6.62 15.51
N GLN A 151 14.92 5.55 14.76
CA GLN A 151 13.60 4.97 14.57
C GLN A 151 13.21 4.20 15.82
N ILE A 152 12.09 4.58 16.42
CA ILE A 152 11.50 3.90 17.55
C ILE A 152 10.44 2.92 17.02
N SER A 153 10.28 1.78 17.69
CA SER A 153 9.19 0.84 17.44
C SER A 153 7.82 1.51 17.56
N GLN A 154 6.84 1.03 16.78
CA GLN A 154 5.47 1.58 16.80
C GLN A 154 4.76 1.45 18.16
N ASP A 155 5.25 0.56 19.03
CA ASP A 155 4.67 0.29 20.35
C ASP A 155 5.12 1.27 21.45
N ASP A 156 6.13 2.11 21.18
CA ASP A 156 6.60 3.12 22.12
C ASP A 156 5.86 4.45 21.90
N SER A 157 5.06 4.85 22.88
CA SER A 157 4.24 6.07 22.87
C SER A 157 5.03 7.38 22.77
N ASN A 158 6.37 7.33 22.85
CA ASN A 158 7.24 8.50 22.88
C ASN A 158 7.76 8.92 21.50
N GLY A 159 7.39 8.19 20.45
CA GLY A 159 7.77 8.52 19.08
C GLY A 159 7.19 9.86 18.62
N GLN A 160 8.04 10.71 18.05
CA GLN A 160 7.65 12.02 17.51
C GLN A 160 7.61 11.99 15.98
N THR A 161 6.92 12.97 15.39
CA THR A 161 6.84 13.14 13.94
C THR A 161 7.77 14.26 13.49
N LEU A 162 8.68 13.94 12.56
CA LEU A 162 9.54 14.90 11.87
C LEU A 162 8.97 15.20 10.48
N PHE A 163 8.94 16.47 10.10
CA PHE A 163 8.62 16.92 8.76
C PHE A 163 9.90 17.29 8.03
N LEU A 164 10.39 16.38 7.19
CA LEU A 164 11.65 16.51 6.45
C LEU A 164 11.43 17.28 5.14
N LYS A 165 12.19 18.36 4.93
CA LYS A 165 12.14 19.16 3.70
C LYS A 165 12.79 18.41 2.55
N LEU A 166 12.07 18.30 1.44
CA LEU A 166 12.50 17.64 0.21
C LEU A 166 12.24 18.52 -1.01
N ALA A 167 13.08 18.35 -2.03
CA ALA A 167 12.92 19.07 -3.29
C ALA A 167 11.58 18.72 -3.96
N ALA A 168 10.97 19.68 -4.65
CA ALA A 168 9.69 19.45 -5.35
C ALA A 168 9.73 18.27 -6.33
N SER A 169 10.89 18.02 -6.96
CA SER A 169 11.12 16.91 -7.90
C SER A 169 10.98 15.53 -7.28
N GLU A 170 11.17 15.40 -5.96
CA GLU A 170 10.96 14.14 -5.22
C GLU A 170 9.48 13.71 -5.21
N PHE A 171 8.56 14.65 -5.42
CA PHE A 171 7.11 14.43 -5.37
C PHE A 171 6.46 14.35 -6.76
N SER A 172 7.25 14.06 -7.79
CA SER A 172 6.73 13.95 -9.16
C SER A 172 5.72 12.80 -9.27
N ASP A 173 4.43 13.14 -9.41
CA ASP A 173 3.42 12.20 -9.88
C ASP A 173 3.89 11.62 -11.21
N SER A 174 3.78 10.29 -11.35
CA SER A 174 4.01 9.54 -12.57
C SER A 174 3.17 10.07 -13.74
N LYS A 175 3.61 11.16 -14.37
CA LYS A 175 3.26 11.48 -15.76
C LYS A 175 4.25 10.73 -16.64
N SER A 176 3.89 9.48 -16.92
CA SER A 176 4.42 8.72 -18.06
C SER A 176 4.03 9.46 -19.35
N ASN A 177 4.79 10.51 -19.70
CA ASN A 177 4.76 11.07 -21.04
C ASN A 177 5.52 10.12 -21.96
N LYS A 178 4.78 9.58 -22.93
CA LYS A 178 5.31 8.85 -24.08
C LYS A 178 6.38 9.71 -24.76
N GLY A 179 7.62 9.26 -24.73
CA GLY A 179 8.70 9.75 -25.59
C GLY A 179 9.23 8.60 -26.43
N ILE A 180 8.70 8.46 -27.65
CA ILE A 180 9.35 7.69 -28.71
C ILE A 180 10.63 8.44 -29.07
N THR A 181 11.79 7.82 -28.91
CA THR A 181 13.01 8.18 -29.65
C THR A 181 13.68 6.90 -30.15
N THR A 182 13.92 6.90 -31.45
CA THR A 182 14.36 5.78 -32.27
C THR A 182 15.87 5.91 -32.54
N ILE A 183 16.53 4.77 -32.76
CA ILE A 183 17.87 4.55 -33.40
C ILE A 183 19.06 4.57 -32.42
N GLY A 184 19.93 3.55 -32.31
CA GLY A 184 20.05 2.28 -33.03
C GLY A 184 21.16 1.34 -32.50
N ILE A 185 20.86 0.04 -32.56
CA ILE A 185 21.70 -1.11 -32.98
C ILE A 185 22.87 -1.62 -32.08
N VAL A 186 22.57 -2.74 -31.40
CA VAL A 186 23.32 -4.02 -31.29
C VAL A 186 24.66 -4.07 -30.54
N SER A 187 24.66 -4.69 -29.35
CA SER A 187 25.08 -6.09 -29.14
C SER A 187 24.98 -6.49 -27.65
N GLY A 188 24.44 -7.67 -27.35
CA GLY A 188 24.45 -8.24 -25.99
C GLY A 188 23.35 -9.25 -25.65
N ALA A 189 22.97 -10.07 -26.62
CA ALA A 189 22.28 -11.38 -26.67
C ALA A 189 21.78 -12.18 -25.41
N VAL A 190 21.65 -11.61 -24.20
CA VAL A 190 21.13 -12.35 -23.02
C VAL A 190 19.80 -11.80 -22.50
N GLY A 191 19.56 -10.49 -22.66
CA GLY A 191 18.29 -9.86 -22.25
C GLY A 191 17.12 -10.04 -23.22
N GLY A 192 17.41 -10.20 -24.52
CA GLY A 192 16.38 -10.35 -25.56
C GLY A 192 15.58 -11.64 -25.41
N SER A 193 16.24 -12.72 -24.99
CA SER A 193 15.61 -14.03 -24.80
C SER A 193 14.56 -14.00 -23.69
N ILE A 194 14.83 -13.27 -22.61
CA ILE A 194 13.91 -13.16 -21.46
C ILE A 194 12.69 -12.33 -21.83
N VAL A 195 12.88 -11.21 -22.52
CA VAL A 195 11.75 -10.36 -22.96
C VAL A 195 10.90 -11.10 -24.01
N VAL A 196 11.52 -11.79 -24.97
CA VAL A 196 10.81 -12.59 -25.97
C VAL A 196 10.08 -13.77 -25.30
N LEU A 197 10.68 -14.43 -24.31
CA LEU A 197 10.01 -15.48 -23.53
C LEU A 197 8.85 -14.92 -22.70
N LEU A 198 9.00 -13.77 -22.05
CA LEU A 198 7.93 -13.15 -21.27
C LEU A 198 6.78 -12.68 -22.16
N VAL A 199 7.07 -12.11 -23.33
CA VAL A 199 6.07 -11.72 -24.32
C VAL A 199 5.41 -12.96 -24.93
N PHE A 200 6.16 -14.02 -25.21
CA PHE A 200 5.61 -15.30 -25.69
C PHE A 200 4.71 -15.94 -24.63
N VAL A 201 5.12 -15.96 -23.37
CA VAL A 201 4.31 -16.43 -22.23
C VAL A 201 3.07 -15.56 -22.06
N LEU A 202 3.17 -14.24 -22.16
CA LEU A 202 2.02 -13.32 -22.15
C LEU A 202 1.08 -13.59 -23.32
N ILE A 203 1.59 -13.82 -24.53
CA ILE A 203 0.78 -14.17 -25.70
C ILE A 203 0.12 -15.53 -25.51
N VAL A 204 0.81 -16.53 -24.93
CA VAL A 204 0.25 -17.85 -24.61
C VAL A 204 -0.79 -17.75 -23.50
N VAL A 205 -0.58 -16.94 -22.47
CA VAL A 205 -1.55 -16.69 -21.38
C VAL A 205 -2.74 -15.91 -21.88
N ILE A 206 -2.57 -14.92 -22.76
CA ILE A 206 -3.68 -14.17 -23.38
C ILE A 206 -4.41 -15.05 -24.38
N ARG A 207 -3.72 -15.87 -25.18
CA ARG A 207 -4.36 -16.86 -26.06
C ARG A 207 -5.04 -17.96 -25.25
N ARG A 208 -4.49 -18.40 -24.12
CA ARG A 208 -5.14 -19.33 -23.17
C ARG A 208 -6.33 -18.67 -22.48
N ARG A 209 -6.26 -17.41 -22.07
CA ARG A 209 -7.38 -16.65 -21.48
C ARG A 209 -8.46 -16.34 -22.51
N LYS A 210 -8.11 -16.08 -23.78
CA LYS A 210 -9.06 -15.95 -24.88
C LYS A 210 -9.64 -17.31 -25.30
N ARG A 211 -8.88 -18.41 -25.17
CA ARG A 211 -9.39 -19.79 -25.31
C ARG A 211 -10.22 -20.24 -24.11
N LEU A 212 -9.98 -19.73 -22.89
CA LEU A 212 -10.82 -19.93 -21.70
C LEU A 212 -12.06 -19.02 -21.70
N ALA A 213 -11.98 -17.84 -22.30
CA ALA A 213 -13.14 -16.99 -22.59
C ALA A 213 -13.97 -17.53 -23.77
N GLY A 214 -13.41 -18.46 -24.55
CA GLY A 214 -14.06 -19.22 -25.60
C GLY A 214 -14.32 -20.69 -25.27
N ALA A 215 -14.12 -21.11 -24.02
CA ALA A 215 -14.42 -22.45 -23.54
C ALA A 215 -15.01 -22.36 -22.13
N ARG A 216 -16.33 -22.14 -22.06
CA ARG A 216 -17.11 -22.47 -20.85
C ARG A 216 -17.16 -23.99 -20.73
N THR A 217 -16.06 -24.58 -20.26
CA THR A 217 -16.06 -25.98 -19.86
C THR A 217 -16.76 -26.10 -18.53
N SER A 218 -17.99 -26.63 -18.62
CA SER A 218 -18.64 -27.36 -17.55
C SER A 218 -17.66 -28.35 -16.92
N VAL A 219 -17.31 -28.13 -15.66
CA VAL A 219 -16.83 -29.17 -14.75
C VAL A 219 -17.82 -29.20 -13.59
N GLY A 220 -18.36 -30.38 -13.32
CA GLY A 220 -19.58 -30.60 -12.55
C GLY A 220 -19.59 -29.95 -11.17
N GLY A 221 -20.75 -29.39 -10.82
CA GLY A 221 -21.17 -29.16 -9.43
C GLY A 221 -20.96 -27.77 -8.84
N SER A 222 -20.31 -26.81 -9.52
CA SER A 222 -20.08 -25.47 -8.95
C SER A 222 -20.97 -24.39 -9.58
N LEU A 223 -21.76 -23.70 -8.75
CA LEU A 223 -22.57 -22.55 -9.14
C LEU A 223 -21.70 -21.39 -9.65
N ILE A 224 -22.13 -20.73 -10.73
CA ILE A 224 -21.42 -19.58 -11.29
C ILE A 224 -21.83 -18.30 -10.54
N ALA A 225 -20.85 -17.51 -10.07
CA ALA A 225 -21.11 -16.17 -9.57
C ALA A 225 -21.18 -15.17 -10.75
N PHE A 226 -22.31 -14.49 -10.91
CA PHE A 226 -22.55 -13.48 -11.94
C PHE A 226 -22.48 -12.07 -11.34
N ALA A 227 -21.95 -11.11 -12.10
CA ALA A 227 -22.07 -9.71 -11.77
C ALA A 227 -23.51 -9.21 -12.04
N TYR A 228 -24.00 -8.27 -11.22
CA TYR A 228 -25.35 -7.70 -11.37
C TYR A 228 -25.56 -7.11 -12.76
N ARG A 229 -24.54 -6.41 -13.27
CA ARG A 229 -24.57 -5.79 -14.60
C ARG A 229 -24.74 -6.82 -15.72
N ASP A 230 -24.16 -8.01 -15.59
CA ASP A 230 -24.28 -9.07 -16.59
C ASP A 230 -25.71 -9.61 -16.62
N LEU A 231 -26.32 -9.84 -15.45
CA LEU A 231 -27.71 -10.28 -15.35
C LEU A 231 -28.70 -9.19 -15.78
N GLN A 232 -28.39 -7.93 -15.48
CA GLN A 232 -29.17 -6.79 -15.95
C GLN A 232 -29.16 -6.71 -17.48
N ASN A 233 -28.01 -6.89 -18.11
CA ASN A 233 -27.91 -6.93 -19.57
C ASN A 233 -28.62 -8.16 -20.16
N ALA A 234 -28.39 -9.34 -19.59
CA ALA A 234 -28.98 -10.60 -20.04
C ALA A 234 -30.52 -10.58 -20.00
N THR A 235 -31.10 -9.85 -19.05
CA THR A 235 -32.55 -9.70 -18.87
C THR A 235 -33.13 -8.43 -19.50
N LYS A 236 -32.32 -7.69 -20.29
CA LYS A 236 -32.71 -6.41 -20.90
C LYS A 236 -33.30 -5.42 -19.88
N ASN A 237 -32.58 -5.21 -18.79
CA ASN A 237 -33.04 -4.44 -17.62
C ASN A 237 -34.29 -5.02 -16.93
N PHE A 238 -34.36 -6.35 -16.82
CA PHE A 238 -35.48 -7.05 -16.18
C PHE A 238 -36.84 -6.74 -16.85
N SER A 239 -36.87 -6.66 -18.18
CA SER A 239 -38.06 -6.21 -18.92
C SER A 239 -39.13 -7.29 -19.10
N ASP A 240 -38.71 -8.55 -19.22
CA ASP A 240 -39.59 -9.69 -19.53
C ASP A 240 -39.83 -10.52 -18.27
N LYS A 241 -40.95 -10.26 -17.58
CA LYS A 241 -41.31 -10.91 -16.31
C LYS A 241 -42.08 -12.21 -16.58
N LEU A 242 -41.52 -13.33 -16.14
CA LEU A 242 -42.10 -14.67 -16.24
C LEU A 242 -43.09 -14.97 -15.13
N GLY A 243 -42.94 -14.33 -13.97
CA GLY A 243 -43.79 -14.54 -12.81
C GLY A 243 -43.30 -13.78 -11.58
N GLY A 244 -44.09 -13.78 -10.52
CA GLY A 244 -43.70 -13.18 -9.24
C GLY A 244 -44.61 -13.62 -8.10
N GLY A 245 -44.07 -13.63 -6.89
CA GLY A 245 -44.79 -13.95 -5.67
C GLY A 245 -44.13 -13.32 -4.45
N GLY A 246 -44.48 -13.77 -3.23
CA GLY A 246 -43.93 -13.23 -1.97
C GLY A 246 -42.41 -13.35 -1.80
N PHE A 247 -41.75 -14.06 -2.71
CA PHE A 247 -40.32 -14.33 -2.71
C PHE A 247 -39.55 -13.60 -3.82
N GLY A 248 -40.20 -12.65 -4.51
CA GLY A 248 -39.60 -11.83 -5.56
C GLY A 248 -40.13 -12.11 -6.97
N SER A 249 -39.49 -11.49 -7.95
CA SER A 249 -39.89 -11.51 -9.36
C SER A 249 -38.91 -12.34 -10.20
N VAL A 250 -39.43 -13.11 -11.17
CA VAL A 250 -38.64 -13.94 -12.09
C VAL A 250 -38.69 -13.33 -13.48
N PHE A 251 -37.52 -13.17 -14.11
CA PHE A 251 -37.38 -12.55 -15.42
C PHE A 251 -36.71 -13.49 -16.42
N LYS A 252 -37.10 -13.39 -17.69
CA LYS A 252 -36.43 -14.11 -18.78
C LYS A 252 -35.14 -13.41 -19.12
N GLY A 253 -34.09 -14.19 -19.37
CA GLY A 253 -32.82 -13.67 -19.84
C GLY A 253 -32.14 -14.61 -20.84
N THR A 254 -31.11 -14.09 -21.49
CA THR A 254 -30.23 -14.86 -22.37
C THR A 254 -28.79 -14.56 -22.01
N LEU A 255 -28.04 -15.59 -21.60
CA LEU A 255 -26.63 -15.46 -21.28
C LEU A 255 -25.78 -15.34 -22.56
N PRO A 256 -24.49 -14.91 -22.46
CA PRO A 256 -23.62 -14.74 -23.64
C PRO A 256 -23.37 -16.01 -24.48
N ASP A 257 -23.64 -17.20 -23.94
CA ASP A 257 -23.57 -18.49 -24.63
C ASP A 257 -24.90 -18.88 -25.29
N SER A 258 -25.82 -17.92 -25.42
CA SER A 258 -27.17 -18.10 -25.97
C SER A 258 -28.09 -19.01 -25.14
N SER A 259 -27.67 -19.40 -23.93
CA SER A 259 -28.55 -20.16 -23.04
C SER A 259 -29.68 -19.29 -22.50
N GLY A 260 -30.91 -19.78 -22.62
CA GLY A 260 -32.08 -19.17 -21.99
C GLY A 260 -32.07 -19.43 -20.49
N VAL A 261 -32.23 -18.37 -19.71
CA VAL A 261 -32.23 -18.43 -18.24
C VAL A 261 -33.46 -17.73 -17.64
N ALA A 262 -33.85 -18.18 -16.45
CA ALA A 262 -34.80 -17.51 -15.58
C ALA A 262 -34.03 -16.87 -14.41
N VAL A 263 -34.07 -15.54 -14.32
CA VAL A 263 -33.37 -14.78 -13.28
C VAL A 263 -34.39 -14.36 -12.22
N LYS A 264 -34.33 -14.97 -11.03
CA LYS A 264 -35.15 -14.62 -9.88
C LYS A 264 -34.47 -13.52 -9.07
N LYS A 265 -35.09 -12.34 -9.02
CA LYS A 265 -34.64 -11.19 -8.23
C LYS A 265 -35.41 -11.17 -6.90
N LEU A 266 -34.68 -11.23 -5.78
CA LEU A 266 -35.28 -11.21 -4.44
C LEU A 266 -35.51 -9.75 -4.02
N GLU A 267 -36.69 -9.45 -3.48
CA GLU A 267 -37.15 -8.07 -3.24
C GLU A 267 -37.29 -7.70 -1.75
N SER A 268 -37.30 -8.68 -0.82
CA SER A 268 -37.46 -8.44 0.63
C SER A 268 -36.13 -8.56 1.38
N ILE A 269 -35.75 -7.52 2.14
CA ILE A 269 -34.42 -7.39 2.77
C ILE A 269 -34.20 -8.42 3.91
N SER A 270 -35.21 -8.68 4.74
CA SER A 270 -35.07 -9.59 5.90
C SER A 270 -35.31 -11.06 5.55
N GLN A 271 -36.26 -11.35 4.66
CA GLN A 271 -36.62 -12.72 4.27
C GLN A 271 -35.81 -13.22 3.06
N GLY A 272 -35.39 -12.32 2.17
CA GLY A 272 -34.66 -12.63 0.93
C GLY A 272 -33.26 -13.16 1.19
N GLU A 273 -32.52 -12.66 2.18
CA GLU A 273 -31.20 -13.20 2.56
C GLU A 273 -31.28 -14.65 3.04
N LYS A 274 -32.24 -14.97 3.90
CA LYS A 274 -32.43 -16.34 4.41
C LYS A 274 -32.80 -17.28 3.26
N GLN A 275 -33.69 -16.85 2.37
CA GLN A 275 -34.07 -17.63 1.20
C GLN A 275 -32.91 -17.81 0.22
N PHE A 276 -32.14 -16.75 -0.04
CA PHE A 276 -30.96 -16.78 -0.90
C PHE A 276 -29.95 -17.82 -0.41
N ARG A 277 -29.60 -17.79 0.87
CA ARG A 277 -28.65 -18.73 1.47
C ARG A 277 -29.16 -20.17 1.41
N THR A 278 -30.46 -20.38 1.66
CA THR A 278 -31.07 -21.70 1.53
C THR A 278 -30.98 -22.20 0.09
N GLU A 279 -31.45 -21.43 -0.90
CA GLU A 279 -31.45 -21.85 -2.31
C GLU A 279 -30.02 -22.11 -2.84
N VAL A 280 -29.04 -21.28 -2.47
CA VAL A 280 -27.63 -21.49 -2.87
C VAL A 280 -27.01 -22.73 -2.20
N SER A 281 -27.27 -22.96 -0.92
CA SER A 281 -26.68 -24.08 -0.16
C SER A 281 -27.33 -25.43 -0.50
N THR A 282 -28.66 -25.45 -0.68
CA THR A 282 -29.41 -26.69 -0.91
C THR A 282 -29.63 -26.96 -2.40
N ILE A 283 -30.28 -26.05 -3.12
CA ILE A 283 -30.60 -26.25 -4.56
C ILE A 283 -29.33 -26.17 -5.41
N GLY A 284 -28.32 -25.43 -4.94
CA GLY A 284 -27.01 -25.37 -5.59
C GLY A 284 -26.28 -26.70 -5.73
N THR A 285 -26.56 -27.67 -4.85
CA THR A 285 -25.90 -28.97 -4.81
C THR A 285 -26.80 -30.11 -5.30
N VAL A 286 -28.09 -29.85 -5.54
CA VAL A 286 -29.07 -30.85 -5.96
C VAL A 286 -29.26 -30.83 -7.47
N GLN A 287 -28.97 -31.96 -8.12
CA GLN A 287 -29.30 -32.20 -9.52
C GLN A 287 -30.30 -33.35 -9.61
N HIS A 288 -31.56 -33.03 -9.93
CA HIS A 288 -32.63 -34.02 -10.05
C HIS A 288 -33.46 -33.76 -11.31
N VAL A 289 -33.94 -34.83 -11.95
CA VAL A 289 -34.72 -34.75 -13.21
C VAL A 289 -35.99 -33.90 -13.10
N ASN A 290 -36.56 -33.82 -11.90
CA ASN A 290 -37.80 -33.06 -11.62
C ASN A 290 -37.55 -31.70 -10.94
N LEU A 291 -36.30 -31.20 -10.89
CA LEU A 291 -35.98 -29.89 -10.33
C LEU A 291 -35.31 -28.99 -11.36
N VAL A 292 -35.73 -27.73 -11.43
CA VAL A 292 -35.09 -26.73 -12.28
C VAL A 292 -33.68 -26.48 -11.76
N ARG A 293 -32.69 -26.68 -12.62
CA ARG A 293 -31.28 -26.55 -12.27
C ARG A 293 -30.91 -25.09 -11.96
N LEU A 294 -30.29 -24.87 -10.81
CA LEU A 294 -29.63 -23.60 -10.47
C LEU A 294 -28.27 -23.54 -11.20
N ARG A 295 -28.12 -22.53 -12.07
CA ARG A 295 -26.89 -22.25 -12.84
C ARG A 295 -25.90 -21.40 -12.04
N GLY A 296 -26.41 -20.50 -11.19
CA GLY A 296 -25.58 -19.55 -10.47
C GLY A 296 -26.35 -18.50 -9.72
N PHE A 297 -25.64 -17.49 -9.20
CA PHE A 297 -26.21 -16.44 -8.38
C PHE A 297 -25.46 -15.11 -8.54
N CYS A 298 -26.09 -14.02 -8.08
CA CYS A 298 -25.48 -12.70 -7.90
C CYS A 298 -25.71 -12.24 -6.45
N SER A 299 -24.66 -11.75 -5.81
CA SER A 299 -24.69 -11.19 -4.45
C SER A 299 -23.87 -9.90 -4.41
N GLU A 300 -24.50 -8.76 -4.68
CA GLU A 300 -23.86 -7.44 -4.67
C GLU A 300 -24.64 -6.49 -3.76
N GLY A 301 -24.12 -6.22 -2.55
CA GLY A 301 -24.84 -5.46 -1.53
C GLY A 301 -26.21 -6.10 -1.25
N ASP A 302 -27.27 -5.30 -1.34
CA ASP A 302 -28.66 -5.74 -1.13
C ASP A 302 -29.27 -6.45 -2.35
N LYS A 303 -28.53 -6.56 -3.46
CA LYS A 303 -29.00 -7.17 -4.70
C LYS A 303 -28.69 -8.66 -4.71
N LYS A 304 -29.71 -9.47 -4.44
CA LYS A 304 -29.63 -10.93 -4.50
C LYS A 304 -30.43 -11.48 -5.68
N LEU A 305 -29.77 -12.23 -6.55
CA LEU A 305 -30.40 -12.87 -7.70
C LEU A 305 -29.95 -14.32 -7.84
N LEU A 306 -30.85 -15.16 -8.34
CA LEU A 306 -30.63 -16.57 -8.62
C LEU A 306 -30.90 -16.85 -10.09
N VAL A 307 -30.04 -17.64 -10.72
CA VAL A 307 -30.08 -17.92 -12.16
C VAL A 307 -30.41 -19.38 -12.37
N TYR A 308 -31.56 -19.64 -12.97
CA TYR A 308 -32.08 -20.97 -13.26
C TYR A 308 -32.10 -21.24 -14.76
N ASP A 309 -32.15 -22.52 -15.14
CA ASP A 309 -32.51 -22.91 -16.50
C ASP A 309 -33.91 -22.39 -16.86
N TYR A 310 -34.06 -21.83 -18.07
CA TYR A 310 -35.37 -21.40 -18.56
C TYR A 310 -36.21 -22.62 -18.95
N MET A 311 -37.43 -22.68 -18.44
CA MET A 311 -38.41 -23.71 -18.79
C MET A 311 -39.38 -23.17 -19.85
N PRO A 312 -39.37 -23.70 -21.09
CA PRO A 312 -40.15 -23.13 -22.20
C PRO A 312 -41.67 -23.36 -22.07
N ASN A 313 -42.08 -24.39 -21.34
CA ASN A 313 -43.50 -24.76 -21.19
C ASN A 313 -44.21 -24.04 -20.02
N GLY A 314 -43.55 -23.08 -19.36
CA GLY A 314 -44.19 -22.25 -18.32
C GLY A 314 -44.54 -23.00 -17.03
N SER A 315 -45.44 -22.40 -16.24
CA SER A 315 -45.90 -22.97 -14.95
C SER A 315 -46.87 -24.12 -15.16
N LEU A 316 -46.90 -25.07 -14.22
CA LEU A 316 -47.91 -26.14 -14.20
C LEU A 316 -49.30 -25.64 -13.79
N ASP A 317 -49.40 -24.46 -13.18
CA ASP A 317 -50.66 -23.81 -12.76
C ASP A 317 -51.41 -23.13 -13.93
N SER A 318 -51.16 -23.58 -15.17
CA SER A 318 -51.77 -23.05 -16.40
C SER A 318 -53.08 -23.75 -16.74
#